data_AF-A0A534UDP9-F1
#
_entry.id   AF-A0A534UDP9-F1
#
_cell.length_a   1.000
_cell.length_b   1.000
_cell.length_c   1.000
_cell.angle_alpha   90.00
_cell.angle_beta   90.00
_cell.angle_gamma   90.00
#
_symmetry.space_group_name_H-M   'P 1'
#
loop_
_entity.id
_entity.type
_entity.pdbx_description
1 polymer ?
#
loop_
_entity_poly.entity_id
_entity_poly.type
_entity_poly.pdbx_seq_one_letter_code
_entity_poly.pdbx_strand_id
1 'polypeptide(L)' 'FNVLREAGLIHSERRGVEMQNSSRCAEIERRFPGLLPAILAAHAAQQKTALRPAHAGRRKPAARST' A
#
# COMPACT_ATOMS: atom_id res chain seq x y z
N PHE A 1 3.78 -7.42 14.81
CA PHE A 1 3.09 -6.40 13.99
C PHE A 1 3.77 -5.03 14.14
N ASN A 2 5.07 -4.93 13.83
CA ASN A 2 5.84 -3.70 14.10
C ASN A 2 5.45 -2.56 13.15
N VAL A 3 5.38 -2.84 11.85
CA VAL A 3 5.01 -1.84 10.83
C VAL A 3 3.65 -1.18 11.13
N LEU A 4 2.64 -1.97 11.50
CA LEU A 4 1.32 -1.41 11.83
C LEU A 4 1.32 -0.60 13.13
N ARG A 5 2.17 -0.96 14.09
CA ARG A 5 2.32 -0.24 15.36
C ARG A 5 3.04 1.09 15.15
N GLU A 6 4.11 1.08 14.36
CA GLU A 6 4.88 2.26 13.99
C GLU A 6 4.07 3.23 13.14
N ALA A 7 3.27 2.71 12.21
CA ALA A 7 2.31 3.51 11.43
C ALA A 7 1.11 4.01 12.26
N GLY A 8 1.02 3.63 13.55
CA GLY A 8 -0.06 4.05 14.45
C GLY A 8 -1.42 3.41 14.15
N LEU A 9 -1.47 2.37 13.31
CA LEU A 9 -2.70 1.69 12.88
C LEU A 9 -3.22 0.68 13.91
N ILE A 10 -2.35 0.18 14.79
CA ILE A 10 -2.73 -0.71 15.90
C ILE A 10 -2.21 -0.19 17.23
N HIS A 11 -2.94 -0.49 18.29
CA HIS A 11 -2.48 -0.38 19.67
C HIS A 11 -2.11 -1.78 20.17
N SER A 12 -1.02 -1.88 20.93
CA SER A 12 -0.58 -3.15 21.49
C SER A 12 -0.51 -3.04 23.01
N GLU A 13 -1.20 -3.92 23.70
CA GLU A 13 -1.26 -4.00 25.16
C GLU A 13 -0.78 -5.39 25.60
N ARG A 14 0.08 -5.46 26.62
CA ARG A 14 0.51 -6.73 27.20
C ARG A 14 -0.40 -7.09 28.37
N ARG A 15 -1.13 -8.20 28.25
CA ARG A 15 -1.95 -8.77 29.34
C ARG A 15 -1.29 -10.04 29.83
N GLY A 16 -0.47 -9.90 30.89
CA GLY A 16 0.35 -10.98 31.42
C GLY A 16 1.42 -11.45 30.42
N VAL A 17 1.31 -12.71 29.99
CA VAL A 17 2.21 -13.31 28.98
C VAL A 17 1.74 -13.03 27.55
N GLU A 18 0.48 -12.65 27.37
CA GLU A 18 -0.13 -12.44 26.06
C GLU A 18 0.05 -11.01 25.56
N MET A 19 0.23 -10.88 24.25
CA MET A 19 0.23 -9.60 23.54
C MET A 19 -1.10 -9.45 22.80
N GLN A 20 -1.93 -8.51 23.22
CA GLN A 20 -3.18 -8.19 22.56
C GLN A 20 -2.98 -6.99 21.64
N ASN A 21 -3.54 -7.05 20.44
CA ASN A 21 -3.49 -5.97 19.46
C ASN A 21 -4.91 -5.55 19.11
N SER A 22 -5.19 -4.25 19.17
CA SER A 22 -6.47 -3.67 18.76
C SER A 22 -6.25 -2.68 17.61
N SER A 23 -7.14 -2.71 16.62
CA SER A 23 -7.06 -1.80 15.47
C SER A 23 -7.53 -0.39 15.86
N ARG A 24 -6.79 0.63 15.43
CA ARG A 24 -7.16 2.03 15.58
C ARG A 24 -7.88 2.61 14.36
N CYS A 25 -8.21 1.76 13.38
CA CYS A 25 -8.83 2.18 12.12
C CYS A 25 -10.09 3.04 12.33
N ALA A 26 -10.96 2.70 13.30
CA ALA A 26 -12.16 3.49 13.59
C ALA A 26 -11.86 4.86 14.23
N GLU A 27 -10.76 5.00 14.98
CA GLU A 27 -10.30 6.28 15.48
C GLU A 27 -9.74 7.14 14.35
N ILE A 28 -8.92 6.53 13.49
CA ILE A 28 -8.32 7.18 12.33
C ILE A 28 -9.40 7.64 11.36
N GLU A 29 -10.41 6.82 11.08
CA GLU A 29 -11.53 7.18 10.22
C GLU A 29 -12.32 8.38 10.76
N ARG A 30 -12.49 8.48 12.08
CA ARG A 30 -13.15 9.65 12.71
C ARG A 30 -12.32 10.93 12.58
N ARG A 31 -10.99 10.84 12.65
CA ARG A 31 -10.09 12.00 12.55
C ARG A 31 -9.80 12.39 11.09
N PHE A 32 -9.70 11.41 10.21
CA PHE A 32 -9.35 11.53 8.80
C PHE A 32 -10.27 10.64 7.94
N PRO A 33 -11.52 11.07 7.71
CA PRO A 33 -12.49 10.28 6.96
C PRO A 33 -11.98 9.93 5.56
N GLY A 34 -12.07 8.66 5.18
CA GLY A 34 -11.70 8.17 3.86
C GLY A 34 -10.19 8.05 3.59
N LEU A 35 -9.31 8.38 4.54
CA LEU A 35 -7.86 8.34 4.35
C LEU A 35 -7.36 6.92 4.04
N LEU A 36 -7.71 5.96 4.89
CA LEU A 36 -7.25 4.58 4.74
C LEU A 36 -7.75 3.95 3.41
N PRO A 37 -9.04 4.06 3.06
CA PRO A 37 -9.52 3.66 1.74
C PRO A 37 -8.77 4.33 0.57
N ALA A 38 -8.49 5.63 0.66
CA ALA A 38 -7.79 6.36 -0.40
C ALA A 38 -6.34 5.86 -0.60
N ILE A 39 -5.61 5.62 0.48
CA ILE A 39 -4.25 5.05 0.44
C ILE A 39 -4.29 3.66 -0.19
N LEU A 40 -5.22 2.80 0.23
CA LEU A 40 -5.36 1.45 -0.30
C LEU A 40 -5.72 1.46 -1.80
N ALA A 41 -6.61 2.37 -2.21
CA ALA A 41 -6.98 2.54 -3.62
C ALA A 41 -5.79 3.02 -4.47
N ALA A 42 -5.04 4.02 -3.99
CA ALA A 42 -3.84 4.52 -4.67
C ALA A 42 -2.78 3.42 -4.80
N HIS A 43 -2.53 2.66 -3.73
CA HIS A 43 -1.60 1.52 -3.75
C HIS A 43 -2.04 0.44 -4.74
N ALA A 44 -3.34 0.08 -4.77
CA ALA A 44 -3.87 -0.88 -5.73
C ALA A 44 -3.72 -0.39 -7.18
N ALA A 45 -3.94 0.91 -7.44
CA ALA A 45 -3.71 1.51 -8.76
C ALA A 45 -2.22 1.50 -9.15
N GLN A 46 -1.33 1.80 -8.21
CA GLN A 46 0.12 1.73 -8.39
C GLN A 46 0.60 0.31 -8.74
N GLN A 47 0.10 -0.70 -8.02
CA GLN A 47 0.43 -2.09 -8.33
C GLN A 47 -0.06 -2.50 -9.73
N LYS A 48 -1.27 -2.09 -10.11
CA LYS A 48 -1.81 -2.35 -11.46
C LYS A 48 -0.97 -1.72 -12.57
N THR A 49 -0.40 -0.54 -12.35
CA THR A 49 0.49 0.09 -13.34
C THR A 49 1.89 -0.52 -13.34
N ALA A 50 2.41 -0.97 -12.20
CA ALA A 50 3.72 -1.63 -12.11
C ALA A 50 3.73 -3.03 -12.73
N LEU A 51 2.58 -3.72 -12.74
CA LEU A 51 2.38 -5.01 -13.40
C LEU A 51 2.25 -4.89 -14.93
N ARG A 52 2.15 -3.68 -15.50
CA ARG A 52 2.32 -3.50 -16.95
C ARG A 52 3.82 -3.50 -17.26
N PRO A 53 4.33 -4.47 -18.03
CA PRO A 53 5.76 -4.51 -18.30
C PRO A 53 6.15 -3.25 -19.09
N ALA A 54 7.00 -2.43 -18.48
CA ALA A 54 7.61 -1.24 -19.09
C ALA A 54 8.66 -1.61 -20.18
N HIS A 55 8.46 -2.70 -20.92
CA HIS A 55 9.40 -3.21 -21.93
C HIS A 55 8.78 -3.47 -23.31
N ALA A 56 7.55 -3.04 -23.58
CA ALA A 56 6.95 -3.19 -24.91
C ALA A 56 7.14 -1.91 -25.73
N GLY A 57 8.38 -1.59 -26.15
CA GLY A 57 8.56 -0.39 -26.97
C GLY A 57 9.98 0.11 -27.25
N ARG A 58 10.96 -0.76 -27.52
CA ARG A 58 12.13 -0.36 -28.32
C ARG A 58 12.30 -1.30 -29.50
N ARG A 59 11.36 -1.26 -30.45
CA ARG A 59 11.66 -1.69 -31.82
C ARG A 59 12.42 -0.57 -32.50
N LYS A 60 13.74 -0.73 -32.68
CA LYS A 60 14.50 0.09 -33.62
C LYS A 60 13.89 -0.13 -35.02
N PRO A 61 13.55 0.91 -35.79
CA PRO A 61 13.36 0.71 -37.22
C PRO A 61 14.73 0.43 -37.82
N ALA A 62 14.99 -0.82 -38.20
CA ALA A 62 16.10 -1.12 -39.10
C ALA A 62 15.72 -0.50 -40.45
N ALA A 63 16.49 0.50 -40.85
CA ALA A 63 16.30 1.23 -42.09
C ALA A 63 16.24 0.26 -43.28
N ARG A 64 15.29 0.54 -44.17
CA ARG A 64 15.02 -0.17 -45.42
C ARG A 64 16.19 0.06 -46.38
N SER A 65 16.66 -1.02 -47.00
CA SER A 65 17.64 -1.05 -48.09
C SER A 65 17.24 -0.13 -49.27
N THR A 66 18.20 0.66 -49.78
CA THR A 66 18.49 0.82 -51.22
C THR A 66 19.92 1.32 -51.36
#